data_AF-A0A034W7G3-F1
#
_entry.id   AF-A0A034W7G3-F1
#
_cell.length_a   1.000
_cell.length_b   1.000
_cell.length_c   1.000
_cell.angle_alpha   90.00
_cell.angle_beta   90.00
_cell.angle_gamma   90.00
#
_symmetry.space_group_name_H-M   'P 1'
#
loop_
_entity.id
_entity.type
_entity.pdbx_description
1 polymer ?
#
loop_
_entity_poly.entity_id
_entity_poly.type
_entity_poly.pdbx_seq_one_letter_code
_entity_poly.pdbx_strand_id
1 'polypeptide(L)'
;MKTHDSITESSQLQSVWISKADANQRSGRAGRTQNGVCYRLFSTATYEYMPKFSVPEFMRIPLTEICLYAKTLDRQSDVQSYLARSLNPPSNVSVQNAIKKLQILEVFDSDENVTELGRHLVEIPLDVQLGKCLMYGIFLKCFDSILTIVAYHSVKDPFILPTDRAAQGHASFQRKSFAGKTFSDQLGILLLYKSYCSVRNNKKRVREFCSKYFLSHSAMETFCATRRQIADLSSQKFHVGQEASLFNDDWNIVRCCLVAGFYPNVAVIDREHKTLISGAEKRLLLQRTSALNPPGMKNFKEFIDELPYDWVVFYEKTRVGKTCSINMNTVVSPVVIILHCGKDCLLDEDISDNSEISDSEEPLLESKEDSSDAKINELLKKSVKALSLSEPTAANNQSAIMSLDHWIKFELPTKDAKMLLQLRVLIKSQFEAFLRSGHCMQTSTSVYCIQKLLHSLENIFPT
;
A
#
# COMPACT_ATOMS: atom_id res chain seq x y z
N MET A 1 -6.71 11.93 -20.82
CA MET A 1 -7.72 11.14 -20.08
C MET A 1 -6.98 10.20 -19.14
N LYS A 2 -7.37 10.16 -17.86
CA LYS A 2 -6.89 9.13 -16.91
C LYS A 2 -7.75 7.88 -17.11
N THR A 3 -7.10 6.73 -17.22
CA THR A 3 -7.76 5.43 -17.40
C THR A 3 -7.07 4.40 -16.53
N HIS A 4 -7.81 3.43 -16.02
CA HIS A 4 -7.27 2.29 -15.31
C HIS A 4 -7.31 1.05 -16.20
N ASP A 5 -6.20 0.33 -16.27
CA ASP A 5 -6.12 -0.98 -16.90
C ASP A 5 -6.24 -2.05 -15.82
N SER A 6 -7.36 -2.78 -15.81
CA SER A 6 -7.65 -3.80 -14.82
C SER A 6 -6.82 -5.07 -14.96
N ILE A 7 -6.17 -5.30 -16.11
CA ILE A 7 -5.30 -6.48 -16.32
C ILE A 7 -3.92 -6.20 -15.74
N THR A 8 -3.36 -5.04 -16.04
CA THR A 8 -2.05 -4.66 -15.53
C THR A 8 -2.13 -3.96 -14.18
N GLU A 9 -3.31 -3.72 -13.62
CA GLU A 9 -3.54 -2.89 -12.43
C GLU A 9 -2.77 -1.56 -12.45
N SER A 10 -2.72 -0.91 -13.62
CA SER A 10 -1.97 0.33 -13.80
C SER A 10 -2.88 1.51 -14.14
N SER A 11 -2.58 2.66 -13.56
CA SER A 11 -3.16 3.93 -13.99
C SER A 11 -2.41 4.45 -15.21
N GLN A 12 -3.14 4.91 -16.21
CA GLN A 12 -2.58 5.43 -17.44
C GLN A 12 -3.06 6.87 -17.65
N LEU A 13 -2.15 7.70 -18.17
CA LEU A 13 -2.48 9.04 -18.63
C LEU A 13 -2.25 9.10 -20.14
N GLN A 14 -3.33 9.14 -20.91
CA GLN A 14 -3.28 9.14 -22.36
C GLN A 14 -3.82 10.45 -22.94
N SER A 15 -3.15 10.97 -23.97
CA SER A 15 -3.73 12.03 -24.80
C SER A 15 -4.72 11.40 -25.77
N VAL A 16 -5.98 11.81 -25.70
CA VAL A 16 -7.06 11.30 -26.54
C VAL A 16 -7.82 12.46 -27.17
N TRP A 17 -8.41 12.24 -28.33
CA TRP A 17 -9.33 13.19 -28.92
C TRP A 17 -10.54 13.43 -28.01
N ILE A 18 -11.02 14.67 -27.98
CA ILE A 18 -12.21 15.04 -27.23
C ILE A 18 -13.48 14.52 -27.93
N SER A 19 -14.59 14.45 -27.20
CA SER A 19 -15.87 14.12 -27.82
C SER A 19 -16.47 15.31 -28.59
N LYS A 20 -17.42 15.03 -29.49
CA LYS A 20 -18.23 16.06 -30.15
C LYS A 20 -18.97 16.92 -29.11
N ALA A 21 -19.48 16.30 -28.03
CA ALA A 21 -20.11 17.01 -26.91
C ALA A 21 -19.14 17.96 -26.20
N ASP A 22 -17.90 17.55 -25.94
CA ASP A 22 -16.89 18.42 -25.32
C ASP A 22 -16.51 19.60 -26.23
N ALA A 23 -16.39 19.36 -27.54
CA ALA A 23 -16.14 20.41 -28.52
C ALA A 23 -17.27 21.45 -28.54
N ASN A 24 -18.52 21.00 -28.43
CA ASN A 24 -19.69 21.87 -28.37
C ASN A 24 -19.78 22.62 -27.03
N GLN A 25 -19.43 21.97 -25.91
CA GLN A 25 -19.34 22.64 -24.61
C GLN A 25 -18.30 23.76 -24.63
N ARG A 26 -17.14 23.52 -25.26
CA ARG A 26 -16.08 24.54 -25.42
C ARG A 26 -16.52 25.72 -26.27
N SER A 27 -17.24 25.49 -27.37
CA SER A 27 -17.78 26.61 -28.17
C SER A 27 -18.80 27.44 -27.40
N GLY A 28 -19.63 26.82 -26.54
CA GLY A 28 -20.57 27.55 -25.69
C GLY A 28 -19.91 28.50 -24.68
N ARG A 29 -18.63 28.28 -24.32
CA ARG A 29 -17.91 29.18 -23.40
C ARG A 29 -17.61 30.55 -24.00
N ALA A 30 -17.53 30.66 -25.32
CA ALA A 30 -17.25 31.93 -26.00
C ALA A 30 -18.48 32.85 -26.06
N GLY A 31 -19.70 32.31 -25.92
CA GLY A 31 -20.97 33.03 -26.05
C GLY A 31 -21.59 33.51 -24.74
N ARG A 32 -20.84 33.57 -23.63
CA ARG A 32 -21.41 33.87 -22.29
C ARG A 32 -21.78 35.33 -22.08
N THR A 33 -21.09 36.26 -22.73
CA THR A 33 -21.26 37.71 -22.54
C THR A 33 -21.68 38.42 -23.83
N GLN A 34 -21.19 37.95 -24.97
CA GLN A 34 -21.50 38.45 -26.30
C GLN A 34 -21.25 37.35 -27.32
N ASN A 35 -21.55 37.61 -28.60
CA ASN A 35 -21.20 36.71 -29.69
C ASN A 35 -19.68 36.48 -29.71
N GLY A 36 -19.27 35.21 -29.62
CA GLY A 36 -17.86 34.81 -29.58
C GLY A 36 -17.53 33.81 -30.67
N VAL A 37 -16.23 33.68 -30.97
CA VAL A 37 -15.69 32.74 -31.96
C VAL A 37 -14.90 31.65 -31.25
N CYS A 38 -15.11 30.39 -31.63
CA CYS A 38 -14.36 29.24 -31.10
C CYS A 38 -13.50 28.62 -32.21
N TYR A 39 -12.18 28.73 -32.08
CA TYR A 39 -11.24 28.10 -33.00
C TYR A 39 -11.01 26.63 -32.60
N ARG A 40 -11.30 25.70 -33.52
CA ARG A 40 -11.10 24.26 -33.34
C ARG A 40 -9.82 23.83 -34.06
N LEU A 41 -8.82 23.36 -33.33
CA LEU A 41 -7.51 22.95 -33.87
C LEU A 41 -7.52 21.49 -34.37
N PHE A 42 -8.52 21.14 -35.18
CA PHE A 42 -8.67 19.84 -35.83
C PHE A 42 -9.52 19.99 -37.09
N SER A 43 -9.33 19.10 -38.07
CA SER A 43 -10.08 19.14 -39.33
C SER A 43 -11.53 18.69 -39.14
N THR A 44 -12.39 19.03 -40.10
CA THR A 44 -13.77 18.53 -40.15
C THR A 44 -13.82 17.00 -40.23
N ALA A 45 -12.91 16.38 -40.99
CA ALA A 45 -12.80 14.93 -41.07
C ALA A 45 -12.47 14.30 -39.70
N THR A 46 -11.54 14.91 -38.95
CA THR A 46 -11.25 14.46 -37.58
C THR A 46 -12.46 14.62 -36.67
N TYR A 47 -13.18 15.75 -36.75
CA TYR A 47 -14.40 15.97 -35.97
C TYR A 47 -15.46 14.89 -36.25
N GLU A 48 -15.64 14.48 -37.51
CA GLU A 48 -16.63 13.45 -37.84
C GLU A 48 -16.32 12.08 -37.24
N TYR A 49 -15.03 11.74 -37.14
CA TYR A 49 -14.57 10.50 -36.51
C TYR A 49 -14.58 10.55 -34.97
N MET A 50 -14.69 11.72 -34.35
CA MET A 50 -14.74 11.84 -32.88
C MET A 50 -16.01 11.21 -32.30
N PRO A 51 -15.93 10.59 -31.11
CA PRO A 51 -17.09 10.01 -30.45
C PRO A 51 -18.10 11.11 -30.07
N LYS A 52 -19.38 10.77 -30.07
CA LYS A 52 -20.45 11.72 -29.69
C LYS A 52 -20.29 12.20 -28.24
N PHE A 53 -20.00 11.28 -27.33
CA PHE A 53 -19.78 11.51 -25.91
C PHE A 53 -18.48 10.84 -25.45
N SER A 54 -17.88 11.37 -24.39
CA SER A 54 -16.71 10.76 -23.76
C SER A 54 -17.11 9.50 -22.99
N VAL A 55 -16.19 8.53 -22.91
CA VAL A 55 -16.42 7.29 -22.17
C VAL A 55 -16.74 7.60 -20.69
N PRO A 56 -17.83 7.06 -20.12
CA PRO A 56 -18.20 7.29 -18.73
C PRO A 56 -17.06 6.99 -17.76
N GLU A 57 -16.95 7.79 -16.69
CA GLU A 57 -15.89 7.62 -15.69
C GLU A 57 -15.97 6.27 -14.99
N PHE A 58 -17.18 5.80 -14.70
CA PHE A 58 -17.48 4.48 -14.13
C PHE A 58 -16.80 3.31 -14.88
N MET A 59 -16.55 3.46 -16.20
CA MET A 59 -15.88 2.43 -17.02
C MET A 59 -14.35 2.60 -17.09
N ARG A 60 -13.79 3.63 -16.46
CA ARG A 60 -12.37 4.02 -16.59
C ARG A 60 -11.61 4.08 -15.27
N ILE A 61 -12.28 3.83 -14.15
CA ILE A 61 -11.71 3.85 -12.80
C ILE A 61 -11.58 2.43 -12.25
N PRO A 62 -10.72 2.20 -11.24
CA PRO A 62 -10.72 0.94 -10.49
C PRO A 62 -12.11 0.68 -9.88
N LEU A 63 -12.57 -0.57 -9.95
CA LEU A 63 -13.90 -0.95 -9.47
C LEU A 63 -13.90 -1.51 -8.04
N THR A 64 -12.75 -1.57 -7.37
CA THR A 64 -12.57 -2.18 -6.04
C THR A 64 -13.57 -1.64 -5.01
N GLU A 65 -13.63 -0.33 -4.82
CA GLU A 65 -14.57 0.32 -3.89
C GLU A 65 -16.03 0.10 -4.31
N ILE A 66 -16.31 0.24 -5.62
CA ILE A 66 -17.65 0.06 -6.18
C ILE A 66 -18.17 -1.36 -5.91
N CYS A 67 -17.32 -2.37 -6.07
CA CYS A 67 -17.66 -3.77 -5.81
C CYS A 67 -17.96 -4.00 -4.33
N LEU A 68 -17.16 -3.42 -3.43
CA LEU A 68 -17.39 -3.48 -1.99
C LEU A 68 -18.72 -2.82 -1.59
N TYR A 69 -19.01 -1.63 -2.11
CA TYR A 69 -20.29 -0.95 -1.86
C TYR A 69 -21.47 -1.71 -2.45
N ALA A 70 -21.34 -2.23 -3.67
CA ALA A 70 -22.37 -3.02 -4.32
C ALA A 70 -22.77 -4.24 -3.47
N LYS A 71 -21.78 -5.00 -2.98
CA LYS A 71 -22.04 -6.16 -2.11
C LYS A 71 -22.64 -5.78 -0.76
N THR A 72 -22.29 -4.60 -0.24
CA THR A 72 -22.85 -4.11 1.03
C THR A 72 -24.31 -3.68 0.89
N LEU A 73 -24.68 -3.11 -0.26
CA LEU A 73 -26.04 -2.68 -0.57
C LEU A 73 -26.96 -3.86 -0.93
N ASP A 74 -26.47 -4.80 -1.74
CA ASP A 74 -27.19 -6.01 -2.14
C ASP A 74 -26.37 -7.24 -1.76
N ARG A 75 -26.66 -7.78 -0.56
CA ARG A 75 -25.96 -8.95 -0.02
C ARG A 75 -26.33 -10.25 -0.71
N GLN A 76 -27.50 -10.31 -1.35
CA GLN A 76 -28.04 -11.53 -1.95
C GLN A 76 -27.48 -11.79 -3.34
N SER A 77 -27.30 -10.72 -4.13
CA SER A 77 -26.75 -10.84 -5.47
C SER A 77 -25.23 -11.01 -5.45
N ASP A 78 -24.69 -11.68 -6.46
CA ASP A 78 -23.28 -11.57 -6.81
C ASP A 78 -22.98 -10.16 -7.38
N VAL A 79 -21.74 -9.71 -7.22
CA VAL A 79 -21.36 -8.34 -7.62
C VAL A 79 -21.50 -8.12 -9.12
N GLN A 80 -21.22 -9.14 -9.92
CA GLN A 80 -21.27 -9.09 -11.37
C GLN A 80 -22.71 -8.86 -11.87
N SER A 81 -23.67 -9.63 -11.37
CA SER A 81 -25.09 -9.49 -11.67
C SER A 81 -25.64 -8.14 -11.20
N TYR A 82 -25.19 -7.66 -10.04
CA TYR A 82 -25.60 -6.35 -9.55
C TYR A 82 -25.16 -5.23 -10.50
N LEU A 83 -23.88 -5.19 -10.89
CA LEU A 83 -23.32 -4.14 -11.75
C LEU A 83 -23.80 -4.23 -13.21
N ALA A 84 -24.20 -5.42 -13.67
CA ALA A 84 -24.79 -5.63 -14.99
C ALA A 84 -26.12 -4.86 -15.17
N ARG A 85 -26.82 -4.51 -14.09
CA ARG A 85 -28.06 -3.71 -14.11
C ARG A 85 -27.84 -2.20 -14.27
N SER A 86 -26.58 -1.74 -14.25
CA SER A 86 -26.27 -0.31 -14.38
C SER A 86 -26.49 0.21 -15.80
N LEU A 87 -26.65 1.53 -15.97
CA LEU A 87 -26.90 2.18 -17.27
C LEU A 87 -25.80 1.88 -18.31
N ASN A 88 -24.54 1.82 -17.86
CA ASN A 88 -23.39 1.47 -18.67
C ASN A 88 -22.57 0.43 -17.90
N PRO A 89 -22.86 -0.87 -18.06
CA PRO A 89 -22.20 -1.92 -17.29
C PRO A 89 -20.69 -1.97 -17.61
N PRO A 90 -19.84 -2.20 -16.60
CA PRO A 90 -18.41 -2.36 -16.81
C PRO A 90 -18.12 -3.73 -17.46
N SER A 91 -16.88 -3.92 -17.94
CA SER A 91 -16.49 -5.22 -18.48
C SER A 91 -16.43 -6.29 -17.39
N ASN A 92 -16.86 -7.52 -17.72
CA ASN A 92 -16.80 -8.65 -16.78
C ASN A 92 -15.37 -8.89 -16.26
N VAL A 93 -14.37 -8.74 -17.13
CA VAL A 93 -12.95 -8.90 -16.75
C VAL A 93 -12.56 -7.88 -15.68
N SER A 94 -12.99 -6.63 -15.82
CA SER A 94 -12.68 -5.58 -14.83
C SER A 94 -13.36 -5.84 -13.48
N VAL A 95 -14.60 -6.33 -13.47
CA VAL A 95 -15.31 -6.69 -12.23
C VAL A 95 -14.64 -7.89 -11.55
N GLN A 96 -14.36 -8.95 -12.30
CA GLN A 96 -13.70 -10.15 -11.78
C GLN A 96 -12.31 -9.85 -11.21
N ASN A 97 -11.53 -8.99 -11.86
CA ASN A 97 -10.23 -8.58 -11.32
C ASN A 97 -10.38 -7.74 -10.04
N ALA A 98 -11.41 -6.88 -9.95
CA ALA A 98 -11.69 -6.14 -8.73
C ALA A 98 -12.12 -7.06 -7.57
N ILE A 99 -12.94 -8.08 -7.83
CA ILE A 99 -13.33 -9.11 -6.85
C ILE A 99 -12.10 -9.88 -6.37
N LYS A 100 -11.25 -10.38 -7.28
CA LYS A 100 -9.99 -11.05 -6.94
C LYS A 100 -9.09 -10.15 -6.08
N LYS A 101 -8.99 -8.86 -6.41
CA LYS A 101 -8.23 -7.90 -5.61
C LYS A 101 -8.82 -7.74 -4.20
N LEU A 102 -10.14 -7.65 -4.05
CA LEU A 102 -10.80 -7.61 -2.74
C LEU A 102 -10.56 -8.88 -1.92
N GLN A 103 -10.47 -10.04 -2.58
CA GLN A 103 -10.14 -11.32 -1.93
C GLN A 103 -8.67 -11.37 -1.48
N ILE A 104 -7.72 -10.90 -2.29
CA ILE A 104 -6.30 -10.76 -1.92
C ILE A 104 -6.15 -9.79 -0.74
N LEU A 105 -6.95 -8.71 -0.72
CA LEU A 105 -6.98 -7.76 0.38
C LEU A 105 -7.72 -8.28 1.62
N GLU A 106 -8.31 -9.48 1.57
CA GLU A 106 -9.10 -10.13 2.64
C GLU A 106 -10.32 -9.31 3.07
N VAL A 107 -10.82 -8.48 2.16
CA VAL A 107 -12.03 -7.69 2.31
C VAL A 107 -13.25 -8.51 1.92
N PHE A 108 -13.07 -9.39 0.92
CA PHE A 108 -13.99 -10.46 0.58
C PHE A 108 -13.41 -11.82 0.98
N ASP A 109 -14.28 -12.75 1.34
CA ASP A 109 -13.93 -14.18 1.42
C ASP A 109 -13.96 -14.85 0.02
N SER A 110 -13.72 -16.17 -0.01
CA SER A 110 -13.76 -16.95 -1.26
C SER A 110 -15.13 -16.95 -1.95
N ASP A 111 -16.21 -16.71 -1.20
CA ASP A 111 -17.60 -16.78 -1.64
C ASP A 111 -18.19 -15.37 -1.90
N GLU A 112 -17.33 -14.35 -2.02
CA GLU A 112 -17.68 -12.95 -2.21
C GLU A 112 -18.46 -12.30 -1.05
N ASN A 113 -18.43 -12.85 0.16
CA ASN A 113 -19.02 -12.19 1.33
C ASN A 113 -18.06 -11.16 1.92
N VAL A 114 -18.63 -10.07 2.42
CA VAL A 114 -17.86 -9.00 3.07
C VAL A 114 -17.37 -9.46 4.45
N THR A 115 -16.05 -9.51 4.64
CA THR A 115 -15.41 -9.86 5.91
C THR A 115 -15.57 -8.75 6.95
N GLU A 116 -15.19 -8.99 8.22
CA GLU A 116 -15.20 -7.93 9.25
C GLU A 116 -14.33 -6.74 8.83
N LEU A 117 -13.17 -6.99 8.22
CA LEU A 117 -12.34 -5.92 7.67
C LEU A 117 -13.15 -5.09 6.67
N GLY A 118 -13.81 -5.74 5.71
CA GLY A 118 -14.63 -5.04 4.71
C GLY A 118 -15.75 -4.21 5.30
N ARG A 119 -16.40 -4.68 6.37
CA ARG A 119 -17.45 -3.92 7.07
C ARG A 119 -16.90 -2.63 7.67
N HIS A 120 -15.74 -2.69 8.32
CA HIS A 120 -15.06 -1.51 8.86
C HIS A 120 -14.61 -0.55 7.75
N LEU A 121 -14.10 -1.07 6.64
CA LEU A 121 -13.62 -0.24 5.52
C LEU A 121 -14.75 0.55 4.83
N VAL A 122 -15.97 0.00 4.75
CA VAL A 122 -17.13 0.72 4.19
C VAL A 122 -17.50 1.96 5.01
N GLU A 123 -17.16 1.99 6.30
CA GLU A 123 -17.51 3.12 7.17
C GLU A 123 -16.60 4.34 7.00
N ILE A 124 -15.49 4.21 6.26
CA ILE A 124 -14.51 5.28 6.04
C ILE A 124 -14.45 5.61 4.55
N PRO A 125 -14.55 6.90 4.14
CA PRO A 125 -14.46 7.30 2.74
C PRO A 125 -13.01 7.31 2.26
N LEU A 126 -12.37 6.14 2.24
CA LEU A 126 -10.99 5.93 1.81
C LEU A 126 -10.91 4.79 0.80
N ASP A 127 -9.84 4.81 -0.01
CA ASP A 127 -9.44 3.64 -0.78
C ASP A 127 -9.22 2.44 0.13
N VAL A 128 -9.62 1.26 -0.35
CA VAL A 128 -9.60 0.01 0.41
C VAL A 128 -8.21 -0.29 0.99
N GLN A 129 -7.13 -0.05 0.23
CA GLN A 129 -5.76 -0.30 0.69
C GLN A 129 -5.34 0.73 1.75
N LEU A 130 -5.72 2.01 1.58
CA LEU A 130 -5.48 3.06 2.57
C LEU A 130 -6.26 2.82 3.87
N GLY A 131 -7.51 2.37 3.77
CA GLY A 131 -8.32 1.98 4.91
C GLY A 131 -7.74 0.75 5.62
N LYS A 132 -7.24 -0.25 4.88
CA LYS A 132 -6.53 -1.41 5.46
C LYS A 132 -5.26 -0.97 6.20
N CYS A 133 -4.46 -0.08 5.62
CA CYS A 133 -3.34 0.57 6.32
C CYS A 133 -3.82 1.21 7.62
N LEU A 134 -4.89 2.01 7.59
CA LEU A 134 -5.40 2.69 8.78
C LEU A 134 -5.81 1.71 9.89
N MET A 135 -6.48 0.60 9.55
CA MET A 135 -6.84 -0.46 10.50
C MET A 135 -5.61 -1.13 11.12
N TYR A 136 -4.61 -1.46 10.31
CA TYR A 136 -3.33 -1.96 10.82
C TYR A 136 -2.59 -0.92 11.65
N GLY A 137 -2.74 0.37 11.35
CA GLY A 137 -2.16 1.46 12.14
C GLY A 137 -2.74 1.54 13.54
N ILE A 138 -4.05 1.29 13.70
CA ILE A 138 -4.69 1.19 15.02
C ILE A 138 -4.20 -0.09 15.73
N PHE A 139 -4.25 -1.23 15.03
CA PHE A 139 -3.84 -2.53 15.59
C PHE A 139 -2.39 -2.53 16.08
N LEU A 140 -1.45 -2.06 15.25
CA LEU A 140 -0.01 -1.98 15.55
C LEU A 140 0.38 -0.74 16.36
N LYS A 141 -0.60 0.06 16.81
CA LYS A 141 -0.40 1.26 17.63
C LYS A 141 0.54 2.32 17.00
N CYS A 142 0.49 2.49 15.67
CA CYS A 142 1.20 3.53 14.91
C CYS A 142 0.24 4.44 14.12
N PHE A 143 -0.96 4.67 14.67
CA PHE A 143 -2.08 5.31 14.00
C PHE A 143 -1.76 6.72 13.49
N ASP A 144 -1.09 7.58 14.26
CA ASP A 144 -0.87 8.99 13.87
C ASP A 144 0.02 9.12 12.63
N SER A 145 1.04 8.26 12.56
CA SER A 145 1.93 8.16 11.41
C SER A 145 1.15 7.68 10.19
N ILE A 146 0.42 6.57 10.30
CA ILE A 146 -0.35 6.04 9.18
C ILE A 146 -1.46 6.98 8.73
N LEU A 147 -2.16 7.63 9.66
CA LEU A 147 -3.17 8.65 9.39
C LEU A 147 -2.58 9.80 8.55
N THR A 148 -1.37 10.23 8.86
CA THR A 148 -0.67 11.28 8.11
C THR A 148 -0.39 10.84 6.66
N ILE A 149 0.05 9.60 6.47
CA ILE A 149 0.28 9.01 5.14
C ILE A 149 -1.04 8.88 4.36
N VAL A 150 -2.07 8.32 4.98
CA VAL A 150 -3.40 8.13 4.39
C VAL A 150 -4.01 9.47 3.97
N ALA A 151 -3.92 10.49 4.82
CA ALA A 151 -4.43 11.82 4.52
C ALA A 151 -3.69 12.49 3.35
N TYR A 152 -2.40 12.21 3.17
CA TYR A 152 -1.63 12.73 2.04
C TYR A 152 -2.11 12.13 0.72
N HIS A 153 -2.36 10.81 0.67
CA HIS A 153 -2.88 10.14 -0.54
C HIS A 153 -4.33 10.52 -0.86
N SER A 154 -5.06 11.05 0.13
CA SER A 154 -6.45 11.51 -0.03
C SER A 154 -6.56 12.92 -0.60
N VAL A 155 -5.44 13.65 -0.75
CA VAL A 155 -5.42 15.02 -1.26
C VAL A 155 -4.46 15.16 -2.45
N LYS A 156 -4.54 16.29 -3.14
CA LYS A 156 -3.55 16.63 -4.16
C LYS A 156 -2.18 16.86 -3.53
N ASP A 157 -1.14 16.35 -4.19
CA ASP A 157 0.26 16.58 -3.83
C ASP A 157 0.56 18.09 -3.61
N PRO A 158 1.01 18.49 -2.41
CA PRO A 158 1.30 19.88 -2.08
C PRO A 158 2.57 20.43 -2.74
N PHE A 159 3.45 19.57 -3.27
CA PHE A 159 4.64 20.01 -4.00
C PHE A 159 4.28 20.65 -5.34
N ILE A 160 4.84 21.83 -5.59
CA ILE A 160 4.70 22.59 -6.82
C ILE A 160 5.87 22.22 -7.74
N LEU A 161 5.56 21.87 -8.98
CA LEU A 161 6.56 21.71 -10.02
C LEU A 161 6.81 23.07 -10.70
N PRO A 162 8.01 23.67 -10.59
CA PRO A 162 8.32 24.93 -11.26
C PRO A 162 8.30 24.79 -12.78
N THR A 163 7.91 25.86 -13.49
CA THR A 163 7.97 25.92 -14.96
C THR A 163 9.41 25.97 -15.47
N ASP A 164 10.29 26.66 -14.72
CA ASP A 164 11.72 26.75 -15.04
C ASP A 164 12.43 25.40 -14.81
N ARG A 165 13.14 24.91 -15.83
CA ARG A 165 13.87 23.63 -15.79
C ARG A 165 14.98 23.64 -14.75
N ALA A 166 15.67 24.76 -14.55
CA ALA A 166 16.73 24.83 -13.53
C ALA A 166 16.14 24.66 -12.13
N ALA A 167 15.02 25.34 -11.85
CA ALA A 167 14.29 25.21 -10.59
C ALA A 167 13.67 23.81 -10.37
N GLN A 168 13.31 23.07 -11.42
CA GLN A 168 12.78 21.70 -11.28
C GLN A 168 13.75 20.74 -10.60
N GLY A 169 15.04 20.83 -10.92
CA GLY A 169 16.08 20.03 -10.26
C GLY A 169 16.16 20.34 -8.76
N HIS A 170 16.12 21.63 -8.41
CA HIS A 170 16.14 22.06 -7.00
C HIS A 170 14.88 21.61 -6.25
N ALA A 171 13.69 21.76 -6.85
CA ALA A 171 12.43 21.29 -6.26
C ALA A 171 12.43 19.78 -6.03
N SER A 172 12.93 19.00 -6.99
CA SER A 172 13.09 17.56 -6.82
C SER A 172 14.06 17.22 -5.68
N PHE A 173 15.17 17.94 -5.54
CA PHE A 173 16.12 17.72 -4.44
C PHE A 173 15.49 18.03 -3.08
N GLN A 174 14.80 19.18 -2.97
CA GLN A 174 14.12 19.59 -1.74
C GLN A 174 13.05 18.58 -1.30
N ARG A 175 12.25 18.07 -2.24
CA ARG A 175 11.28 16.99 -1.95
C ARG A 175 11.96 15.75 -1.39
N LYS A 176 13.01 15.25 -2.06
CA LYS A 176 13.72 14.03 -1.66
C LYS A 176 14.46 14.20 -0.33
N SER A 177 14.87 15.42 0.01
CA SER A 177 15.58 15.70 1.26
C SER A 177 14.79 15.31 2.52
N PHE A 178 13.45 15.32 2.46
CA PHE A 178 12.61 14.88 3.58
C PHE A 178 12.75 13.39 3.89
N ALA A 179 13.04 12.54 2.90
CA ALA A 179 13.24 11.13 3.14
C ALA A 179 14.55 10.84 3.90
N GLY A 180 15.54 11.74 3.87
CA GLY A 180 16.83 11.53 4.54
C GLY A 180 17.44 10.16 4.19
N LYS A 181 17.78 9.38 5.23
CA LYS A 181 18.29 7.99 5.12
C LYS A 181 17.20 6.93 5.33
N THR A 182 15.93 7.30 5.27
CA THR A 182 14.81 6.37 5.49
C THR A 182 14.57 5.42 4.33
N PHE A 183 15.06 5.78 3.13
CA PHE A 183 14.75 5.10 1.86
C PHE A 183 13.23 4.92 1.65
N SER A 184 12.45 5.93 2.01
CA SER A 184 10.99 5.90 1.94
C SER A 184 10.39 7.25 1.59
N ASP A 185 9.59 7.27 0.52
CA ASP A 185 8.74 8.41 0.16
C ASP A 185 7.69 8.66 1.25
N GLN A 186 7.09 7.59 1.77
CA GLN A 186 6.01 7.63 2.76
C GLN A 186 6.50 8.24 4.08
N LEU A 187 7.67 7.81 4.57
CA LEU A 187 8.30 8.40 5.76
C LEU A 187 8.78 9.84 5.49
N GLY A 188 9.20 10.15 4.27
CA GLY A 188 9.46 11.53 3.84
C GLY A 188 8.23 12.43 3.99
N ILE A 189 7.04 11.95 3.67
CA ILE A 189 5.78 12.69 3.88
C ILE A 189 5.50 12.92 5.37
N LEU A 190 5.77 11.93 6.23
CA LEU A 190 5.65 12.12 7.69
C LEU A 190 6.56 13.25 8.18
N LEU A 191 7.82 13.25 7.74
CA LEU A 191 8.80 14.25 8.12
C LEU A 191 8.45 15.64 7.56
N LEU A 192 7.89 15.71 6.35
CA LEU A 192 7.31 16.94 5.80
C LEU A 192 6.18 17.47 6.70
N TYR A 193 5.22 16.63 7.07
CA TYR A 193 4.11 17.02 7.93
C TYR A 193 4.59 17.52 9.30
N LYS A 194 5.48 16.77 9.96
CA LYS A 194 6.07 17.17 11.25
C LYS A 194 6.81 18.50 11.14
N SER A 195 7.60 18.69 10.08
CA SER A 195 8.34 19.93 9.82
C SER A 195 7.41 21.12 9.59
N TYR A 196 6.34 20.93 8.80
CA TYR A 196 5.36 21.97 8.53
C TYR A 196 4.59 22.37 9.80
N CYS A 197 4.14 21.40 10.60
CA CYS A 197 3.46 21.64 11.87
C CYS A 197 4.29 22.49 12.84
N SER A 198 5.61 22.30 12.87
CA SER A 198 6.52 23.09 13.73
C SER A 198 6.56 24.59 13.39
N VAL A 199 6.28 24.95 12.14
CA VAL A 199 6.29 26.36 11.67
C VAL A 199 4.89 26.93 11.47
N ARG A 200 3.85 26.08 11.44
CA ARG A 200 2.48 26.40 11.03
C ARG A 200 1.87 27.62 11.73
N ASN A 201 2.19 27.83 13.00
CA ASN A 201 1.65 28.94 13.80
C ASN A 201 2.27 30.31 13.48
N ASN A 202 3.33 30.37 12.66
CA ASN A 202 3.99 31.62 12.30
C ASN A 202 3.92 31.86 10.78
N LYS A 203 3.07 32.80 10.35
CA LYS A 203 2.84 33.15 8.94
C LYS A 203 4.13 33.48 8.16
N LYS A 204 5.13 34.11 8.80
CA LYS A 204 6.41 34.42 8.14
C LYS A 204 7.20 33.14 7.88
N ARG A 205 7.37 32.30 8.91
CA ARG A 205 8.07 31.01 8.79
C ARG A 205 7.38 30.05 7.82
N VAL A 206 6.04 30.04 7.78
CA VAL A 206 5.27 29.25 6.81
C VAL A 206 5.58 29.67 5.38
N ARG A 207 5.61 30.99 5.09
CA ARG A 207 5.95 31.49 3.75
C ARG A 207 7.38 31.12 3.36
N GLU A 208 8.33 31.28 4.27
CA GLU A 208 9.73 30.89 4.06
C GLU A 208 9.88 29.39 3.81
N PHE A 209 9.19 28.56 4.60
CA PHE A 209 9.17 27.11 4.46
C PHE A 209 8.57 26.68 3.12
N CYS A 210 7.40 27.22 2.76
CA CYS A 210 6.74 26.88 1.50
C CYS A 210 7.57 27.30 0.28
N SER A 211 8.22 28.46 0.35
CA SER A 211 9.14 28.93 -0.69
C SER A 211 10.35 28.00 -0.82
N LYS A 212 11.01 27.67 0.30
CA LYS A 212 12.20 26.81 0.34
C LYS A 212 11.95 25.42 -0.25
N TYR A 213 10.82 24.80 0.09
CA TYR A 213 10.49 23.42 -0.28
C TYR A 213 9.56 23.30 -1.48
N PHE A 214 9.26 24.40 -2.19
CA PHE A 214 8.34 24.43 -3.33
C PHE A 214 6.97 23.86 -2.99
N LEU A 215 6.35 24.32 -1.90
CA LEU A 215 5.05 23.84 -1.43
C LEU A 215 3.96 24.88 -1.67
N SER A 216 2.76 24.42 -1.98
CA SER A 216 1.55 25.24 -1.91
C SER A 216 1.04 25.29 -0.47
N HIS A 217 1.00 26.48 0.12
CA HIS A 217 0.44 26.68 1.47
C HIS A 217 -1.02 26.22 1.55
N SER A 218 -1.83 26.57 0.54
CA SER A 218 -3.25 26.14 0.48
C SER A 218 -3.39 24.62 0.41
N ALA A 219 -2.53 23.94 -0.35
CA ALA A 219 -2.55 22.48 -0.42
C ALA A 219 -2.11 21.85 0.91
N MET A 220 -1.09 22.40 1.58
CA MET A 220 -0.68 21.95 2.91
C MET A 220 -1.78 22.13 3.97
N GLU A 221 -2.52 23.24 3.95
CA GLU A 221 -3.66 23.41 4.86
C GLU A 221 -4.80 22.44 4.55
N THR A 222 -5.04 22.14 3.26
CA THR A 222 -6.00 21.11 2.84
C THR A 222 -5.59 19.73 3.33
N PHE A 223 -4.29 19.39 3.24
CA PHE A 223 -3.73 18.16 3.80
C PHE A 223 -3.95 18.08 5.32
N CYS A 224 -3.58 19.14 6.06
CA CYS A 224 -3.79 19.21 7.52
C CYS A 224 -5.28 19.16 7.91
N ALA A 225 -6.18 19.69 7.09
CA ALA A 225 -7.62 19.62 7.31
C ALA A 225 -8.16 18.21 7.09
N THR A 226 -7.77 17.57 5.98
CA THR A 226 -8.19 16.20 5.63
C THR A 226 -7.70 15.21 6.69
N ARG A 227 -6.46 15.36 7.16
CA ARG A 227 -5.91 14.53 8.24
C ARG A 227 -6.74 14.64 9.53
N ARG A 228 -7.21 15.83 9.89
CA ARG A 228 -8.10 16.04 11.05
C ARG A 228 -9.46 15.38 10.83
N GLN A 229 -10.06 15.56 9.66
CA GLN A 229 -11.35 14.93 9.33
C GLN A 229 -11.29 13.40 9.42
N ILE A 230 -10.24 12.77 8.88
CA ILE A 230 -10.06 11.32 8.96
C ILE A 230 -9.80 10.90 10.41
N ALA A 231 -9.05 11.68 11.20
CA ALA A 231 -8.83 11.41 12.63
C ALA A 231 -10.15 11.41 13.39
N ASP A 232 -10.95 12.47 13.24
CA ASP A 232 -12.21 12.65 13.94
C ASP A 232 -13.18 11.52 13.60
N LEU A 233 -13.28 11.16 12.32
CA LEU A 233 -14.10 10.04 11.87
C LEU A 233 -13.60 8.70 12.46
N SER A 234 -12.29 8.47 12.44
CA SER A 234 -11.71 7.23 12.98
C SER A 234 -11.93 7.10 14.48
N SER A 235 -11.78 8.20 15.23
CA SER A 235 -12.05 8.23 16.67
C SER A 235 -13.53 7.95 16.98
N GLN A 236 -14.46 8.47 16.16
CA GLN A 236 -15.90 8.23 16.33
C GLN A 236 -16.30 6.79 16.00
N LYS A 237 -15.71 6.19 14.97
CA LYS A 237 -16.09 4.86 14.49
C LYS A 237 -15.37 3.72 15.21
N PHE A 238 -14.08 3.89 15.48
CA PHE A 238 -13.20 2.81 15.96
C PHE A 238 -12.67 3.04 17.38
N HIS A 239 -13.17 4.04 18.10
CA HIS A 239 -12.78 4.33 19.50
C HIS A 239 -11.25 4.48 19.68
N VAL A 240 -10.59 5.15 18.73
CA VAL A 240 -9.13 5.32 18.73
C VAL A 240 -8.68 6.15 19.93
N GLY A 241 -8.12 5.48 20.94
CA GLY A 241 -7.54 6.11 22.13
C GLY A 241 -6.08 6.54 21.95
N GLN A 242 -5.50 7.17 22.98
CA GLN A 242 -4.09 7.61 22.96
C GLN A 242 -3.09 6.46 22.76
N GLU A 243 -3.43 5.24 23.21
CA GLU A 243 -2.58 4.06 23.06
C GLU A 243 -2.32 3.68 21.60
N ALA A 244 -3.20 4.04 20.68
CA ALA A 244 -3.04 3.74 19.26
C ALA A 244 -1.85 4.49 18.62
N SER A 245 -1.20 5.38 19.36
CA SER A 245 -0.08 6.21 18.95
C SER A 245 1.26 5.83 19.59
N LEU A 246 1.32 4.71 20.33
CA LEU A 246 2.49 4.30 21.12
C LEU A 246 3.77 4.10 20.28
N PHE A 247 3.65 3.56 19.07
CA PHE A 247 4.77 3.22 18.18
C PHE A 247 4.82 4.10 16.93
N ASN A 248 4.30 5.33 16.99
CA ASN A 248 4.31 6.25 15.83
C ASN A 248 5.72 6.56 15.30
N ASP A 249 6.71 6.61 16.18
CA ASP A 249 8.10 6.93 15.82
C ASP A 249 8.93 5.69 15.47
N ASP A 250 8.35 4.49 15.59
CA ASP A 250 8.98 3.23 15.21
C ASP A 250 8.78 2.99 13.71
N TRP A 251 9.80 3.31 12.91
CA TRP A 251 9.70 3.22 11.45
C TRP A 251 9.53 1.79 10.96
N ASN A 252 9.96 0.78 11.72
CA ASN A 252 9.82 -0.62 11.33
C ASN A 252 8.37 -1.07 11.48
N ILE A 253 7.70 -0.64 12.55
CA ILE A 253 6.25 -0.83 12.71
C ILE A 253 5.46 -0.09 11.63
N VAL A 254 5.85 1.15 11.29
CA VAL A 254 5.20 1.90 10.20
C VAL A 254 5.37 1.18 8.86
N ARG A 255 6.59 0.71 8.54
CA ARG A 255 6.85 -0.11 7.33
C ARG A 255 6.03 -1.39 7.31
N CYS A 256 5.93 -2.06 8.46
CA CYS A 256 5.12 -3.25 8.65
C CYS A 256 3.65 -3.00 8.27
N CYS A 257 3.08 -1.93 8.80
CA CYS A 257 1.73 -1.50 8.48
C CYS A 257 1.54 -1.16 6.98
N LEU A 258 2.53 -0.52 6.35
CA LEU A 258 2.47 -0.18 4.93
C LEU A 258 2.46 -1.43 4.05
N VAL A 259 3.26 -2.44 4.38
CA VAL A 259 3.25 -3.72 3.66
C VAL A 259 1.91 -4.42 3.83
N ALA A 260 1.38 -4.48 5.04
CA ALA A 260 0.08 -5.12 5.33
C ALA A 260 -1.09 -4.50 4.55
N GLY A 261 -1.09 -3.17 4.35
CA GLY A 261 -2.17 -2.50 3.61
C GLY A 261 -1.94 -2.39 2.11
N PHE A 262 -0.70 -2.22 1.64
CA PHE A 262 -0.42 -2.05 0.21
C PHE A 262 -0.18 -3.34 -0.55
N TYR A 263 0.07 -4.47 0.10
CA TYR A 263 0.08 -5.77 -0.58
C TYR A 263 -1.22 -5.94 -1.42
N PRO A 264 -1.15 -6.35 -2.71
CA PRO A 264 -0.02 -6.98 -3.42
C PRO A 264 1.00 -6.05 -4.11
N ASN A 265 1.00 -4.74 -3.80
CA ASN A 265 1.89 -3.76 -4.42
C ASN A 265 3.31 -3.82 -3.83
N VAL A 266 4.01 -4.92 -4.11
CA VAL A 266 5.41 -5.15 -3.72
C VAL A 266 6.27 -5.45 -4.93
N ALA A 267 7.52 -5.02 -4.86
CA ALA A 267 8.53 -5.23 -5.89
C ALA A 267 9.86 -5.66 -5.25
N VAL A 268 10.64 -6.41 -6.00
CA VAL A 268 11.99 -6.86 -5.64
C VAL A 268 13.02 -6.21 -6.55
N ILE A 269 14.10 -5.72 -5.96
CA ILE A 269 15.27 -5.19 -6.64
C ILE A 269 16.17 -6.38 -6.97
N ASP A 270 16.22 -6.72 -8.25
CA ASP A 270 17.18 -7.68 -8.77
C ASP A 270 18.52 -6.97 -8.94
N ARG A 271 19.47 -7.25 -8.03
CA ARG A 271 20.81 -6.64 -8.04
C ARG A 271 21.68 -7.14 -9.19
N GLU A 272 21.47 -8.37 -9.67
CA GLU A 272 22.24 -8.97 -10.77
C GLU A 272 21.89 -8.27 -12.08
N HIS A 273 20.60 -8.20 -12.40
CA HIS A 273 20.13 -7.57 -13.63
C HIS A 273 19.90 -6.06 -13.49
N LYS A 274 20.01 -5.52 -12.26
CA LYS A 274 19.77 -4.11 -11.91
C LYS A 274 18.40 -3.64 -12.37
N THR A 275 17.40 -4.49 -12.14
CA THR A 275 16.01 -4.23 -12.51
C THR A 275 15.10 -4.31 -11.30
N LEU A 276 13.92 -3.72 -11.41
CA LEU A 276 12.88 -3.79 -10.41
C LEU A 276 11.74 -4.65 -10.96
N ILE A 277 11.36 -5.70 -10.23
CA ILE A 277 10.44 -6.74 -10.68
C ILE A 277 9.25 -6.79 -9.72
N SER A 278 8.03 -6.98 -10.23
CA SER A 278 6.83 -7.18 -9.42
C SER A 278 5.90 -8.16 -10.12
N GLY A 279 5.82 -9.39 -9.61
CA GLY A 279 5.05 -10.47 -10.22
C GLY A 279 5.38 -10.64 -11.70
N ALA A 280 4.39 -10.45 -12.58
CA ALA A 280 4.56 -10.57 -14.03
C ALA A 280 5.34 -9.41 -14.68
N GLU A 281 5.46 -8.25 -14.02
CA GLU A 281 6.16 -7.07 -14.55
C GLU A 281 7.66 -7.20 -14.29
N LYS A 282 8.43 -7.56 -15.31
CA LYS A 282 9.88 -7.80 -15.20
C LYS A 282 10.75 -6.55 -15.22
N ARG A 283 10.18 -5.38 -15.52
CA ARG A 283 10.94 -4.12 -15.60
C ARG A 283 10.09 -2.91 -15.21
N LEU A 284 10.17 -2.57 -13.94
CA LEU A 284 9.61 -1.36 -13.37
C LEU A 284 10.66 -0.25 -13.28
N LEU A 285 10.19 0.99 -13.36
CA LEU A 285 10.98 2.19 -13.13
C LEU A 285 10.49 2.89 -11.86
N LEU A 286 11.38 3.58 -11.16
CA LEU A 286 10.96 4.46 -10.08
C LEU A 286 10.53 5.81 -10.66
N GLN A 287 9.47 6.39 -10.09
CA GLN A 287 9.08 7.75 -10.45
C GLN A 287 10.22 8.74 -10.20
N ARG A 288 10.38 9.73 -11.08
CA ARG A 288 11.49 10.69 -10.98
C ARG A 288 11.52 11.45 -9.65
N THR A 289 10.36 11.69 -9.06
CA THR A 289 10.13 12.39 -7.79
C THR A 289 10.37 11.53 -6.56
N SER A 290 10.52 10.21 -6.71
CA SER A 290 10.75 9.30 -5.59
C SER A 290 12.12 9.53 -4.95
N ALA A 291 12.19 9.42 -3.63
CA ALA A 291 13.41 9.42 -2.83
C ALA A 291 14.37 8.29 -3.21
N LEU A 292 13.84 7.18 -3.74
CA LEU A 292 14.63 6.06 -4.25
C LEU A 292 15.25 6.32 -5.62
N ASN A 293 14.96 7.47 -6.23
CA ASN A 293 15.67 7.93 -7.41
C ASN A 293 16.70 8.98 -6.95
N PRO A 294 18.01 8.67 -6.88
CA PRO A 294 19.01 9.55 -6.28
C PRO A 294 19.05 10.92 -6.97
N PRO A 295 19.22 12.03 -6.23
CA PRO A 295 19.45 13.34 -6.84
C PRO A 295 20.89 13.46 -7.36
N GLY A 296 21.07 14.05 -8.55
CA GLY A 296 22.40 14.35 -9.13
C GLY A 296 22.92 13.30 -10.11
N MET A 297 24.23 13.35 -10.41
CA MET A 297 24.93 12.42 -11.32
C MET A 297 25.25 11.05 -10.70
N LYS A 298 24.85 10.77 -9.44
CA LYS A 298 24.98 9.42 -8.88
C LYS A 298 24.20 8.46 -9.77
N ASN A 299 24.89 7.48 -10.34
CA ASN A 299 24.23 6.48 -11.14
C ASN A 299 23.25 5.71 -10.25
N PHE A 300 22.02 5.51 -10.73
CA PHE A 300 21.02 4.67 -10.05
C PHE A 300 21.60 3.32 -9.57
N LYS A 301 22.59 2.80 -10.31
CA LYS A 301 23.36 1.60 -9.98
C LYS A 301 24.08 1.70 -8.63
N GLU A 302 24.81 2.78 -8.37
CA GLU A 302 25.56 2.96 -7.10
C GLU A 302 24.62 3.15 -5.92
N PHE A 303 23.46 3.77 -6.15
CA PHE A 303 22.47 3.98 -5.09
C PHE A 303 21.76 2.68 -4.67
N ILE A 304 21.54 1.73 -5.61
CA ILE A 304 21.01 0.40 -5.26
C ILE A 304 21.95 -0.31 -4.30
N ASP A 305 23.26 -0.20 -4.51
CA ASP A 305 24.27 -0.81 -3.65
C ASP A 305 24.27 -0.20 -2.22
N GLU A 306 23.76 1.02 -2.04
CA GLU A 306 23.58 1.67 -0.73
C GLU A 306 22.27 1.24 -0.01
N LEU A 307 21.36 0.51 -0.66
CA LEU A 307 20.06 0.15 -0.07
C LEU A 307 20.20 -1.01 0.94
N PRO A 308 19.55 -0.90 2.11
CA PRO A 308 19.65 -1.91 3.16
C PRO A 308 18.93 -3.21 2.81
N TYR A 309 17.92 -3.16 1.95
CA TYR A 309 17.09 -4.30 1.57
C TYR A 309 16.66 -4.21 0.11
N ASP A 310 16.29 -5.35 -0.46
CA ASP A 310 15.91 -5.47 -1.88
C ASP A 310 14.40 -5.35 -2.11
N TRP A 311 13.60 -5.32 -1.05
CA TRP A 311 12.16 -5.27 -1.17
C TRP A 311 11.63 -3.84 -1.08
N VAL A 312 10.70 -3.52 -1.97
CA VAL A 312 10.05 -2.21 -2.07
C VAL A 312 8.55 -2.41 -2.07
N VAL A 313 7.85 -1.76 -1.13
CA VAL A 313 6.40 -1.59 -1.19
C VAL A 313 6.07 -0.24 -1.84
N PHE A 314 5.03 -0.20 -2.67
CA PHE A 314 4.61 1.01 -3.38
C PHE A 314 3.10 1.23 -3.32
N TYR A 315 2.66 2.47 -3.53
CA TYR A 315 1.23 2.78 -3.47
C TYR A 315 0.53 2.59 -4.81
N GLU A 316 1.07 3.18 -5.88
CA GLU A 316 0.44 3.14 -7.19
C GLU A 316 1.43 2.79 -8.30
N LYS A 317 0.90 2.12 -9.34
CA LYS A 317 1.61 1.79 -10.57
C LYS A 317 1.03 2.62 -11.71
N THR A 318 1.90 3.37 -12.39
CA THR A 318 1.54 4.21 -13.53
C THR A 318 2.18 3.68 -14.80
N ARG A 319 1.45 3.65 -15.91
CA ARG A 319 1.96 3.24 -17.22
C ARG A 319 1.82 4.37 -18.24
N VAL A 320 2.93 4.65 -18.94
CA VAL A 320 3.00 5.66 -20.01
C VAL A 320 3.63 5.02 -21.24
N GLY A 321 2.80 4.68 -22.23
CA GLY A 321 3.25 3.90 -23.38
C GLY A 321 3.76 2.52 -22.93
N LYS A 322 5.02 2.20 -23.24
CA LYS A 322 5.65 0.92 -22.87
C LYS A 322 6.32 0.94 -21.49
N THR A 323 6.47 2.11 -20.87
CA THR A 323 7.15 2.21 -19.57
C THR A 323 6.16 2.09 -18.43
N CYS A 324 6.53 1.30 -17.42
CA CYS A 324 5.78 1.12 -16.20
C CYS A 324 6.61 1.69 -15.05
N SER A 325 6.02 2.60 -14.28
CA SER A 325 6.67 3.23 -13.13
C SER A 325 5.86 3.06 -11.86
N ILE A 326 6.54 2.87 -10.73
CA ILE A 326 5.92 2.83 -9.41
C ILE A 326 6.20 4.11 -8.62
N ASN A 327 5.20 4.53 -7.85
CA ASN A 327 5.21 5.77 -7.10
C ASN A 327 5.03 5.51 -5.59
N MET A 328 5.55 6.45 -4.78
CA MET A 328 5.44 6.46 -3.33
C MET A 328 6.02 5.18 -2.70
N ASN A 329 7.31 4.99 -2.94
CA ASN A 329 8.04 3.76 -2.70
C ASN A 329 8.67 3.76 -1.30
N THR A 330 8.73 2.59 -0.67
CA THR A 330 9.37 2.39 0.63
C THR A 330 10.15 1.10 0.64
N VAL A 331 11.45 1.18 0.94
CA VAL A 331 12.28 -0.01 1.17
C VAL A 331 11.89 -0.67 2.48
N VAL A 332 11.74 -1.99 2.47
CA VAL A 332 11.26 -2.81 3.59
C VAL A 332 12.09 -4.08 3.74
N SER A 333 12.15 -4.62 4.95
CA SER A 333 12.91 -5.84 5.21
C SER A 333 12.20 -7.09 4.67
N PRO A 334 12.95 -8.15 4.32
CA PRO A 334 12.38 -9.45 3.93
C PRO A 334 11.41 -10.02 4.98
N VAL A 335 11.71 -9.83 6.27
CA VAL A 335 10.87 -10.29 7.38
C VAL A 335 9.45 -9.75 7.27
N VAL A 336 9.30 -8.45 6.99
CA VAL A 336 7.97 -7.82 6.89
C VAL A 336 7.20 -8.37 5.68
N ILE A 337 7.89 -8.63 4.57
CA ILE A 337 7.30 -9.29 3.39
C ILE A 337 6.80 -10.69 3.79
N ILE A 338 7.61 -11.47 4.49
CA ILE A 338 7.24 -12.82 4.95
C ILE A 338 6.04 -12.80 5.90
N LEU A 339 5.89 -11.79 6.75
CA LEU A 339 4.80 -11.74 7.72
C LEU A 339 3.46 -11.31 7.10
N HIS A 340 3.47 -10.52 6.03
CA HIS A 340 2.26 -9.85 5.54
C HIS A 340 1.91 -10.09 4.06
N CYS A 341 2.84 -10.59 3.24
CA CYS A 341 2.61 -10.77 1.81
C CYS A 341 2.15 -12.17 1.47
N GLY A 342 1.10 -12.27 0.65
CA GLY A 342 0.49 -13.50 0.17
C GLY A 342 -0.69 -13.94 1.01
N LYS A 343 -1.62 -14.70 0.43
CA LYS A 343 -2.63 -15.40 1.24
C LYS A 343 -2.08 -16.76 1.67
N ASP A 344 -1.47 -17.46 0.72
CA ASP A 344 -0.94 -18.80 0.89
C ASP A 344 0.57 -18.75 1.13
N CYS A 345 1.04 -19.57 2.08
CA CYS A 345 2.45 -19.73 2.39
C CYS A 345 2.75 -21.24 2.35
N LEU A 346 3.53 -21.65 1.35
CA LEU A 346 3.98 -23.04 1.19
C LEU A 346 5.40 -23.17 1.72
N LEU A 347 5.65 -24.25 2.45
CA LEU A 347 6.98 -24.61 2.95
C LEU A 347 7.40 -25.92 2.27
N ASP A 348 8.41 -25.83 1.43
CA ASP A 348 9.06 -27.00 0.83
C ASP A 348 10.35 -27.25 1.62
N GLU A 349 10.44 -28.40 2.30
CA GLU A 349 11.64 -28.82 3.02
C GLU A 349 12.55 -29.60 2.08
N ASP A 350 13.85 -29.26 2.02
CA ASP A 350 14.83 -30.07 1.30
C ASP A 350 15.06 -31.38 2.06
N ILE A 351 14.25 -32.40 1.76
CA ILE A 351 14.50 -33.77 2.21
C ILE A 351 15.65 -34.30 1.36
N SER A 352 16.88 -34.09 1.82
CA SER A 352 18.00 -34.91 1.36
C SER A 352 17.74 -36.34 1.84
N ASP A 353 17.27 -37.19 0.92
CA ASP A 353 17.06 -38.62 1.13
C ASP A 353 18.26 -39.27 1.82
N ASN A 354 18.07 -39.63 3.09
CA ASN A 354 18.65 -40.81 3.74
C ASN A 354 18.18 -40.88 5.20
N SER A 355 16.98 -41.38 5.42
CA SER A 355 16.71 -42.41 6.43
C SER A 355 15.24 -42.79 6.41
N GLU A 356 15.03 -44.08 6.67
CA GLU A 356 13.82 -44.83 6.49
C GLU A 356 12.59 -44.22 7.18
N ILE A 357 11.47 -44.43 6.50
CA ILE A 357 10.10 -44.21 6.94
C ILE A 357 9.91 -44.60 8.40
N SER A 358 9.58 -43.62 9.25
CA SER A 358 8.80 -43.88 10.46
C SER A 358 7.49 -43.11 10.35
N ASP A 359 6.42 -43.84 10.09
CA ASP A 359 5.05 -43.35 10.13
C ASP A 359 4.74 -42.69 11.48
N SER A 360 4.54 -41.38 11.44
CA SER A 360 3.74 -40.68 12.43
C SER A 360 3.01 -39.54 11.74
N GLU A 361 1.86 -39.87 11.13
CA GLU A 361 0.84 -38.88 10.80
C GLU A 361 0.33 -38.26 12.11
N GLU A 362 0.69 -37.01 12.39
CA GLU A 362 -0.09 -36.16 13.30
C GLU A 362 -1.04 -35.30 12.46
N PRO A 363 -2.37 -35.34 12.71
CA PRO A 363 -3.33 -34.64 11.89
C PRO A 363 -3.28 -33.13 12.15
N LEU A 364 -3.42 -32.36 11.07
CA LEU A 364 -3.72 -30.94 11.08
C LEU A 364 -4.93 -30.65 11.98
N LEU A 365 -4.70 -29.87 13.03
CA LEU A 365 -5.72 -29.45 13.99
C LEU A 365 -6.73 -28.50 13.33
N GLU A 366 -7.91 -29.02 13.00
CA GLU A 366 -9.16 -28.24 13.05
C GLU A 366 -9.34 -27.74 14.49
N SER A 367 -9.35 -26.43 14.69
CA SER A 367 -9.62 -25.84 16.00
C SER A 367 -11.06 -25.33 16.06
N LYS A 368 -11.86 -26.00 16.88
CA LYS A 368 -13.11 -25.48 17.44
C LYS A 368 -12.80 -24.29 18.36
N GLU A 369 -13.65 -23.29 18.27
CA GLU A 369 -13.69 -22.11 19.13
C GLU A 369 -13.80 -22.53 20.61
N ASP A 370 -12.80 -22.19 21.43
CA ASP A 370 -13.01 -21.51 22.71
C ASP A 370 -11.71 -21.20 23.47
N SER A 371 -11.63 -19.98 24.01
CA SER A 371 -10.69 -19.49 25.03
C SER A 371 -9.18 -19.44 24.64
N SER A 372 -8.82 -18.55 23.71
CA SER A 372 -7.51 -18.53 23.01
C SER A 372 -6.43 -17.55 23.52
N ASP A 373 -6.74 -16.52 24.31
CA ASP A 373 -5.77 -15.41 24.51
C ASP A 373 -4.59 -15.73 25.44
N ALA A 374 -4.78 -16.53 26.49
CA ALA A 374 -3.70 -16.86 27.43
C ALA A 374 -2.64 -17.79 26.80
N LYS A 375 -3.10 -18.79 26.04
CA LYS A 375 -2.26 -19.79 25.39
C LYS A 375 -1.47 -19.18 24.24
N ILE A 376 -2.08 -18.25 23.50
CA ILE A 376 -1.44 -17.46 22.45
C ILE A 376 -0.38 -16.51 23.02
N ASN A 377 -0.69 -15.78 24.10
CA ASN A 377 0.28 -14.90 24.76
C ASN A 377 1.46 -15.67 25.37
N GLU A 378 1.24 -16.91 25.82
CA GLU A 378 2.31 -17.80 26.28
C GLU A 378 3.22 -18.26 25.13
N LEU A 379 2.65 -18.59 23.96
CA LEU A 379 3.41 -18.92 22.75
C LEU A 379 4.25 -17.73 22.26
N LEU A 380 3.70 -16.51 22.27
CA LEU A 380 4.46 -15.29 21.97
C LEU A 380 5.64 -15.09 22.91
N LYS A 381 5.42 -15.27 24.22
CA LYS A 381 6.48 -15.18 25.22
C LYS A 381 7.53 -16.27 25.01
N LYS A 382 7.13 -17.50 24.64
CA LYS A 382 8.05 -18.61 24.33
C LYS A 382 8.87 -18.34 23.08
N SER A 383 8.27 -17.85 21.99
CA SER A 383 9.00 -17.51 20.75
C SER A 383 9.96 -16.34 20.95
N VAL A 384 9.56 -15.29 21.68
CA VAL A 384 10.45 -14.18 22.07
C VAL A 384 11.58 -14.64 22.99
N LYS A 385 11.32 -15.57 23.91
CA LYS A 385 12.35 -16.13 24.80
C LYS A 385 13.33 -17.04 24.05
N ALA A 386 12.86 -17.81 23.06
CA ALA A 386 13.71 -18.59 22.18
C ALA A 386 14.65 -17.72 21.33
N LEU A 387 14.20 -16.53 20.92
CA LEU A 387 15.04 -15.52 20.23
C LEU A 387 16.10 -14.88 21.14
N SER A 388 15.88 -14.85 22.46
CA SER A 388 16.82 -14.24 23.43
C SER A 388 17.96 -15.16 23.88
N LEU A 389 17.92 -16.45 23.53
CA LEU A 389 18.89 -17.47 23.93
C LEU A 389 19.08 -18.49 22.80
N SER A 390 19.89 -18.15 21.80
CA SER A 390 20.57 -19.18 21.02
C SER A 390 21.94 -18.68 20.59
N GLU A 391 22.96 -19.08 21.35
CA GLU A 391 24.30 -19.24 20.84
C GLU A 391 24.28 -20.21 19.64
N PRO A 392 25.20 -20.06 18.67
CA PRO A 392 25.23 -20.88 17.47
C PRO A 392 25.66 -22.28 17.85
N THR A 393 24.70 -23.16 18.12
CA THR A 393 24.95 -24.60 18.25
C THR A 393 24.74 -25.23 16.89
N ALA A 394 25.80 -25.86 16.39
CA ALA A 394 25.82 -26.61 15.15
C ALA A 394 24.79 -27.75 15.21
N ALA A 395 23.67 -27.60 14.50
CA ALA A 395 22.69 -28.66 14.34
C ALA A 395 22.03 -28.53 12.95
N ASN A 396 22.30 -29.54 12.10
CA ASN A 396 21.67 -29.85 10.81
C ASN A 396 21.23 -28.68 9.91
N ASN A 397 22.04 -28.39 8.89
CA ASN A 397 21.73 -27.48 7.77
C ASN A 397 20.61 -28.04 6.88
N GLN A 398 19.37 -28.10 7.38
CA GLN A 398 18.19 -28.29 6.53
C GLN A 398 17.66 -26.90 6.14
N SER A 399 17.80 -26.55 4.86
CA SER A 399 17.15 -25.41 4.22
C SER A 399 15.70 -25.73 3.90
N ALA A 400 14.84 -24.71 3.98
CA ALA A 400 13.47 -24.77 3.52
C ALA A 400 13.19 -23.57 2.62
N ILE A 401 12.39 -23.78 1.58
CA ILE A 401 11.93 -22.73 0.68
C ILE A 401 10.53 -22.32 1.12
N MET A 402 10.40 -21.08 1.56
CA MET A 402 9.11 -20.45 1.85
C MET A 402 8.62 -19.69 0.62
N SER A 403 7.50 -20.13 0.05
CA SER A 403 6.88 -19.54 -1.14
C SER A 403 5.57 -18.81 -0.79
N LEU A 404 5.47 -17.52 -1.12
CA LEU A 404 4.30 -16.66 -0.91
C LEU A 404 3.70 -16.25 -2.27
N ASP A 405 2.41 -16.53 -2.48
CA ASP A 405 1.70 -16.29 -3.75
C ASP A 405 2.50 -16.72 -5.00
N HIS A 406 3.23 -17.84 -4.87
CA HIS A 406 4.03 -18.54 -5.88
C HIS A 406 5.26 -17.81 -6.46
N TRP A 407 5.32 -16.48 -6.42
CA TRP A 407 6.42 -15.71 -7.04
C TRP A 407 7.40 -15.11 -6.04
N ILE A 408 7.01 -14.92 -4.78
CA ILE A 408 7.90 -14.46 -3.71
C ILE A 408 8.46 -15.70 -3.03
N LYS A 409 9.79 -15.85 -3.02
CA LYS A 409 10.46 -17.01 -2.45
C LYS A 409 11.58 -16.57 -1.53
N PHE A 410 11.71 -17.27 -0.40
CA PHE A 410 12.79 -17.09 0.56
C PHE A 410 13.39 -18.44 0.89
N GLU A 411 14.71 -18.53 0.82
CA GLU A 411 15.48 -19.68 1.30
C GLU A 411 15.94 -19.37 2.72
N LEU A 412 15.53 -20.20 3.68
CA LEU A 412 15.74 -19.97 5.10
C LEU A 412 16.08 -21.28 5.82
N PRO A 413 16.77 -21.25 6.96
CA PRO A 413 16.85 -22.41 7.84
C PRO A 413 15.45 -22.90 8.22
N THR A 414 15.23 -24.21 8.20
CA THR A 414 13.90 -24.82 8.44
C THR A 414 13.26 -24.36 9.75
N LYS A 415 14.08 -24.20 10.81
CA LYS A 415 13.62 -23.70 12.11
C LYS A 415 13.05 -22.28 12.02
N ASP A 416 13.73 -21.39 11.30
CA ASP A 416 13.33 -19.99 11.16
C ASP A 416 12.09 -19.87 10.25
N ALA A 417 12.04 -20.67 9.19
CA ALA A 417 10.88 -20.76 8.30
C ALA A 417 9.61 -21.19 9.07
N LYS A 418 9.70 -22.25 9.89
CA LYS A 418 8.59 -22.72 10.74
C LYS A 418 8.16 -21.65 11.75
N MET A 419 9.12 -20.97 12.38
CA MET A 419 8.83 -19.89 13.32
C MET A 419 8.11 -18.71 12.63
N LEU A 420 8.59 -18.28 11.47
CA LEU A 420 7.97 -17.19 10.71
C LEU A 420 6.57 -17.54 10.22
N LEU A 421 6.32 -18.78 9.82
CA LEU A 421 4.98 -19.27 9.47
C LEU A 421 4.03 -19.20 10.67
N GLN A 422 4.47 -19.66 11.85
CA GLN A 422 3.66 -19.57 13.07
C GLN A 422 3.34 -18.12 13.45
N LEU A 423 4.33 -17.22 13.34
CA LEU A 423 4.15 -15.80 13.62
C LEU A 423 3.15 -15.15 12.65
N ARG A 424 3.19 -15.51 11.38
CA ARG A 424 2.25 -15.03 10.37
C ARG A 424 0.81 -15.41 10.70
N VAL A 425 0.56 -16.70 10.97
CA VAL A 425 -0.77 -17.20 11.35
C VAL A 425 -1.28 -16.47 12.58
N LEU A 426 -0.38 -16.27 13.54
CA LEU A 426 -0.69 -15.60 14.78
C LEU A 426 -1.05 -14.11 14.61
N ILE A 427 -0.24 -13.34 13.87
CA ILE A 427 -0.52 -11.92 13.61
C ILE A 427 -1.89 -11.77 12.93
N LYS A 428 -2.19 -12.65 11.96
CA LYS A 428 -3.48 -12.66 11.27
C LYS A 428 -4.64 -12.96 12.21
N SER A 429 -4.54 -14.02 13.01
CA SER A 429 -5.56 -14.38 14.01
C SER A 429 -5.82 -13.25 15.02
N GLN A 430 -4.76 -12.60 15.50
CA GLN A 430 -4.86 -11.46 16.41
C GLN A 430 -5.49 -10.23 15.75
N PHE A 431 -5.18 -9.97 14.49
CA PHE A 431 -5.81 -8.89 13.73
C PHE A 431 -7.30 -9.15 13.51
N GLU A 432 -7.69 -10.37 13.15
CA GLU A 432 -9.10 -10.76 13.01
C GLU A 432 -9.87 -10.65 14.34
N ALA A 433 -9.27 -11.10 15.45
CA ALA A 433 -9.84 -10.93 16.79
C ALA A 433 -10.02 -9.43 17.14
N PHE A 434 -9.04 -8.60 16.82
CA PHE A 434 -9.12 -7.15 16.99
C PHE A 434 -10.31 -6.55 16.22
N LEU A 435 -10.53 -6.94 14.97
CA LEU A 435 -11.65 -6.47 14.15
C LEU A 435 -13.01 -6.89 14.71
N ARG A 436 -13.13 -8.10 15.28
CA ARG A 436 -14.37 -8.60 15.90
C ARG A 436 -14.70 -7.93 17.24
N SER A 437 -13.68 -7.63 18.04
CA SER A 437 -13.82 -7.08 19.40
C SER A 437 -14.19 -5.58 19.48
N GLY A 438 -14.46 -4.92 18.35
CA GLY A 438 -14.78 -3.49 18.30
C GLY A 438 -13.63 -2.58 18.76
N HIS A 439 -12.39 -2.97 18.50
CA HIS A 439 -11.17 -2.18 18.75
C HIS A 439 -10.88 -1.87 20.23
N CYS A 440 -11.57 -2.53 21.17
CA CYS A 440 -11.45 -2.33 22.63
C CYS A 440 -10.39 -3.22 23.30
N MET A 441 -9.70 -4.08 22.54
CA MET A 441 -8.74 -5.02 23.12
C MET A 441 -7.51 -4.30 23.72
N GLN A 442 -7.13 -4.75 24.93
CA GLN A 442 -5.79 -4.60 25.48
C GLN A 442 -4.78 -5.41 24.63
N THR A 443 -4.64 -5.09 23.34
CA THR A 443 -3.64 -5.69 22.42
C THR A 443 -2.20 -5.32 22.79
N SER A 444 -1.99 -4.69 23.94
CA SER A 444 -0.69 -4.22 24.40
C SER A 444 0.34 -5.35 24.33
N THR A 445 0.08 -6.51 24.92
CA THR A 445 1.09 -7.57 24.99
C THR A 445 1.50 -8.12 23.61
N SER A 446 0.55 -8.44 22.73
CA SER A 446 0.85 -9.01 21.42
C SER A 446 1.57 -8.02 20.50
N VAL A 447 1.16 -6.75 20.50
CA VAL A 447 1.82 -5.71 19.72
C VAL A 447 3.24 -5.41 20.24
N TYR A 448 3.45 -5.37 21.56
CA TYR A 448 4.80 -5.27 22.14
C TYR A 448 5.69 -6.45 21.71
N CYS A 449 5.15 -7.67 21.64
CA CYS A 449 5.89 -8.83 21.15
C CYS A 449 6.26 -8.68 19.68
N ILE A 450 5.33 -8.24 18.82
CA ILE A 450 5.60 -7.97 17.39
C ILE A 450 6.69 -6.90 17.25
N GLN A 451 6.60 -5.82 18.02
CA GLN A 451 7.58 -4.73 17.99
C GLN A 451 8.97 -5.21 18.38
N LYS A 452 9.11 -5.93 19.50
CA LYS A 452 10.40 -6.52 19.89
C LYS A 452 10.92 -7.51 18.86
N LEU A 453 10.04 -8.35 18.32
CA LEU A 453 10.40 -9.35 17.35
C LEU A 453 10.91 -8.72 16.04
N LEU A 454 10.27 -7.67 15.53
CA LEU A 454 10.78 -6.95 14.36
C LEU A 454 12.19 -6.39 14.61
N HIS A 455 12.47 -5.85 15.80
CA HIS A 455 13.81 -5.37 16.17
C HIS A 455 14.83 -6.51 16.32
N SER A 456 14.41 -7.68 16.78
CA SER A 456 15.28 -8.85 16.91
C SER A 456 15.57 -9.51 15.57
N LEU A 457 14.58 -9.63 14.68
CA LEU A 457 14.70 -10.30 13.39
C LEU A 457 15.49 -9.49 12.35
N GLU A 458 15.59 -8.16 12.49
CA GLU A 458 16.49 -7.36 11.66
C GLU A 458 17.98 -7.73 11.86
N ASN A 459 18.33 -8.37 12.98
CA ASN A 459 19.69 -8.88 13.18
C ASN A 459 19.95 -10.23 12.48
N ILE A 460 18.92 -10.91 11.98
CA ILE A 460 19.02 -12.24 11.33
C ILE A 460 19.35 -12.11 9.84
N PHE A 461 18.96 -11.00 9.20
CA PHE A 461 19.33 -10.68 7.82
C PHE A 461 20.33 -9.52 7.85
N PRO A 462 21.63 -9.77 8.11
CA PRO A 462 22.62 -8.71 8.05
C PRO A 462 22.68 -8.13 6.63
N THR A 463 22.72 -6.80 6.58
CA THR A 463 22.86 -5.95 5.37
C THR A 463 24.01 -6.34 4.48
#